data_AF-A0AAV8XQP9-F1
#
_entry.id   AF-A0AAV8XQP9-F1
#
_cell.length_a   1.000
_cell.length_b   1.000
_cell.length_c   1.000
_cell.angle_alpha   90.00
_cell.angle_beta   90.00
_cell.angle_gamma   90.00
#
_symmetry.space_group_name_H-M   'P 1'
#
loop_
_entity.id
_entity.type
_entity.pdbx_description
1 polymer ?
#
loop_
_entity_poly.entity_id
_entity_poly.type
_entity_poly.pdbx_seq_one_letter_code
_entity_poly.pdbx_strand_id
1 'polypeptide(L)'
;MSSYQVVRNFWNFVGTTDLENEPISIADCTKEVLENFKRHFKIIFVDKSGCYNLAAFLNIGVYRKVKAECLQAVKHLDDNKNSSFQQLFLTKYPFYLQYDLVIDLNRALPLEDKYSIEDEERAKFIGYKDLLIVNYIMKTIQRALNKRILSLVPRVEVDSEDCSLKKLFFGINLNPDEAFNFLEIGPALNDHVAAAEFRQFWGHLSSDRRFRDGSTNVAVHFKTNTIKGKRGIIRKILSFIIEEKLNLKFKFHYDEFEEILVSKRLVPSYPCGTNEETTLKIIQASDELGKKLRAMQMSLKITGVQGASDIFCYAHVFPPVPANYEVIPDKTIILGKNIMFLDKKLETVPRYILPVDCVLQLEHSSKWPSDLEALRHIKTSFYLEISKMLESEHENGLTCYRDSLDSFHLDNSLNVMPKIIGALKGLQSLYPSFGPGCALIKRWLRSQLIDEYYFPDIVVDLLNASLYLDNPFVQSNTPQMSFLRFLKFFSEFDWNLQTVIVNFSG
;
A
#
# COMPACT_ATOMS: atom_id res chain seq x y z
N MET A 1 43.24 -0.83 -3.68
CA MET A 1 41.83 -0.40 -3.69
C MET A 1 41.55 0.38 -2.40
N SER A 2 40.84 1.50 -2.48
CA SER A 2 40.33 2.18 -1.28
C SER A 2 39.21 1.35 -0.63
N SER A 3 38.89 1.61 0.64
CA SER A 3 37.77 0.95 1.35
C SER A 3 36.45 1.13 0.60
N TYR A 4 36.21 2.33 0.04
CA TYR A 4 35.07 2.62 -0.82
C TYR A 4 35.01 1.67 -2.04
N GLN A 5 36.12 1.51 -2.76
CA GLN A 5 36.18 0.64 -3.94
C GLN A 5 35.95 -0.83 -3.57
N VAL A 6 36.49 -1.28 -2.43
CA VAL A 6 36.29 -2.67 -1.94
C VAL A 6 34.81 -2.93 -1.66
N VAL A 7 34.14 -2.05 -0.90
CA VAL A 7 32.72 -2.20 -0.55
C VAL A 7 31.84 -2.13 -1.80
N ARG A 8 32.09 -1.16 -2.69
CA ARG A 8 31.35 -1.03 -3.95
C ARG A 8 31.49 -2.28 -4.83
N ASN A 9 32.70 -2.82 -4.96
CA ASN A 9 32.93 -4.05 -5.72
C ASN A 9 32.25 -5.25 -5.08
N PHE A 10 32.27 -5.35 -3.75
CA PHE A 10 31.58 -6.42 -3.03
C PHE A 10 30.07 -6.36 -3.24
N TRP A 11 29.44 -5.19 -3.11
CA TRP A 11 28.00 -5.04 -3.35
C TRP A 11 27.62 -5.29 -4.81
N ASN A 12 28.42 -4.81 -5.76
CA ASN A 12 28.22 -5.12 -7.18
C ASN A 12 28.29 -6.63 -7.44
N PHE A 13 29.30 -7.30 -6.88
CA PHE A 13 29.46 -8.74 -7.00
C PHE A 13 28.24 -9.48 -6.44
N VAL A 14 27.92 -9.32 -5.15
CA VAL A 14 26.77 -10.01 -4.53
C VAL A 14 25.45 -9.63 -5.21
N GLY A 15 25.28 -8.37 -5.60
CA GLY A 15 24.09 -7.85 -6.26
C GLY A 15 23.83 -8.44 -7.65
N THR A 16 24.90 -8.75 -8.41
CA THR A 16 24.79 -9.24 -9.79
C THR A 16 24.97 -10.75 -9.91
N THR A 17 25.82 -11.36 -9.09
CA THR A 17 26.08 -12.80 -9.11
C THR A 17 24.82 -13.60 -8.79
N ASP A 18 24.62 -14.69 -9.53
CA ASP A 18 23.51 -15.61 -9.29
C ASP A 18 24.01 -16.97 -8.81
N LEU A 19 24.29 -17.08 -7.52
CA LEU A 19 24.70 -18.35 -6.89
C LEU A 19 23.69 -19.50 -7.01
N GLU A 20 22.44 -19.23 -7.45
CA GLU A 20 21.45 -20.30 -7.70
C GLU A 20 21.79 -21.05 -8.99
N ASN A 21 22.16 -20.31 -10.04
CA ASN A 21 22.42 -20.87 -11.37
C ASN A 21 23.92 -21.02 -11.67
N GLU A 22 24.73 -20.09 -11.14
CA GLU A 22 26.17 -19.95 -11.34
C GLU A 22 26.89 -20.14 -10.00
N PRO A 23 27.21 -21.39 -9.61
CA PRO A 23 27.87 -21.69 -8.34
C PRO A 23 29.29 -21.14 -8.32
N ILE A 24 29.76 -20.73 -7.14
CA ILE A 24 31.14 -20.29 -6.94
C ILE A 24 31.92 -21.40 -6.23
N SER A 25 33.17 -21.60 -6.62
CA SER A 25 34.10 -22.51 -5.96
C SER A 25 35.45 -21.83 -5.77
N ILE A 26 36.06 -22.00 -4.60
CA ILE A 26 37.44 -21.61 -4.34
C ILE A 26 38.41 -22.64 -4.94
N ALA A 27 38.01 -23.92 -4.99
CA ALA A 27 38.76 -24.99 -5.63
C ALA A 27 38.48 -25.08 -7.13
N ASP A 28 39.45 -25.57 -7.89
CA ASP A 28 39.25 -25.98 -9.30
C ASP A 28 38.44 -27.28 -9.35
N CYS A 29 37.12 -27.17 -9.17
CA CYS A 29 36.19 -28.30 -9.21
C CYS A 29 35.80 -28.67 -10.65
N THR A 30 35.65 -29.97 -10.93
CA THR A 30 35.04 -30.42 -12.18
C THR A 30 33.55 -30.07 -12.21
N LYS A 31 32.96 -29.98 -13.43
CA LYS A 31 31.53 -29.72 -13.59
C LYS A 31 30.66 -30.75 -12.87
N GLU A 32 31.08 -32.01 -12.86
CA GLU A 32 30.37 -33.11 -12.18
C GLU A 32 30.24 -32.88 -10.67
N VAL A 33 31.29 -32.37 -10.02
CA VAL A 33 31.25 -32.05 -8.58
C VAL A 33 30.23 -30.95 -8.30
N LEU A 34 30.23 -29.88 -9.11
CA LEU A 34 29.28 -28.78 -8.97
C LEU A 34 27.84 -29.23 -9.26
N GLU A 35 27.64 -30.10 -10.25
CA GLU A 35 26.32 -30.69 -10.56
C GLU A 35 25.80 -31.56 -9.41
N ASN A 36 26.68 -32.30 -8.72
CA ASN A 36 26.29 -33.06 -7.53
C ASN A 36 25.82 -32.14 -6.39
N PHE A 37 26.48 -31.00 -6.18
CA PHE A 37 25.99 -30.00 -5.23
C PHE A 37 24.64 -29.38 -5.66
N LYS A 38 24.47 -29.07 -6.96
CA LYS A 38 23.22 -28.53 -7.53
C LYS A 38 22.01 -29.43 -7.33
N ARG A 39 22.20 -30.75 -7.30
CA ARG A 39 21.10 -31.69 -7.02
C ARG A 39 20.52 -31.53 -5.62
N HIS A 40 21.32 -31.11 -4.64
CA HIS A 40 20.92 -31.12 -3.23
C HIS A 40 20.75 -29.73 -2.61
N PHE A 41 21.49 -28.72 -3.10
CA PHE A 41 21.53 -27.37 -2.53
C PHE A 41 21.13 -26.32 -3.55
N LYS A 42 20.41 -25.29 -3.07
CA LYS A 42 20.02 -24.14 -3.90
C LYS A 42 21.12 -23.09 -4.04
N ILE A 43 21.99 -22.96 -3.03
CA ILE A 43 23.09 -22.00 -3.03
C ILE A 43 24.36 -22.79 -2.82
N ILE A 44 25.34 -22.54 -3.68
CA ILE A 44 26.57 -23.31 -3.72
C ILE A 44 27.75 -22.35 -3.68
N PHE A 45 28.51 -22.46 -2.59
CA PHE A 45 29.81 -21.84 -2.47
C PHE A 45 30.80 -22.87 -1.92
N VAL A 46 31.59 -23.45 -2.81
CA VAL A 46 32.50 -24.56 -2.46
C VAL A 46 33.82 -24.01 -1.92
N ASP A 47 34.29 -24.61 -0.84
CA ASP A 47 35.55 -24.29 -0.17
C ASP A 47 36.80 -24.68 -1.00
N LYS A 48 37.99 -24.44 -0.44
CA LYS A 48 39.27 -24.77 -1.09
C LYS A 48 39.52 -26.27 -1.24
N SER A 49 38.91 -27.12 -0.41
CA SER A 49 39.04 -28.57 -0.57
C SER A 49 38.24 -29.13 -1.75
N GLY A 50 37.22 -28.39 -2.22
CA GLY A 50 36.29 -28.87 -3.24
C GLY A 50 35.20 -29.80 -2.69
N CYS A 51 35.18 -30.04 -1.37
CA CYS A 51 34.33 -31.03 -0.73
C CYS A 51 33.27 -30.44 0.19
N TYR A 52 33.35 -29.13 0.51
CA TYR A 52 32.45 -28.50 1.47
C TYR A 52 31.72 -27.30 0.89
N ASN A 53 30.39 -27.30 0.96
CA ASN A 53 29.57 -26.15 0.60
C ASN A 53 29.41 -25.21 1.81
N LEU A 54 30.13 -24.08 1.78
CA LEU A 54 30.06 -23.02 2.79
C LEU A 54 28.66 -22.40 2.92
N ALA A 55 27.84 -22.49 1.87
CA ALA A 55 26.47 -21.97 1.83
C ALA A 55 25.39 -23.02 2.12
N ALA A 56 25.75 -24.21 2.61
CA ALA A 56 24.80 -25.33 2.79
C ALA A 56 23.55 -24.98 3.62
N PHE A 57 23.71 -24.15 4.66
CA PHE A 57 22.61 -23.70 5.54
C PHE A 57 22.16 -22.26 5.26
N LEU A 58 22.69 -21.61 4.22
CA LEU A 58 22.26 -20.27 3.86
C LEU A 58 20.84 -20.32 3.31
N ASN A 59 19.91 -19.70 4.02
CA ASN A 59 18.52 -19.64 3.59
C ASN A 59 18.39 -18.82 2.30
N ILE A 60 17.63 -19.36 1.33
CA ILE A 60 17.45 -18.73 0.02
C ILE A 60 16.77 -17.36 0.09
N GLY A 61 15.82 -17.18 1.00
CA GLY A 61 15.16 -15.89 1.21
C GLY A 61 16.11 -14.84 1.78
N VAL A 62 16.99 -15.25 2.71
CA VAL A 62 18.04 -14.37 3.26
C VAL A 62 19.03 -13.96 2.19
N TYR A 63 19.51 -14.91 1.37
CA TYR A 63 20.41 -14.62 0.27
C TYR A 63 19.81 -13.64 -0.74
N ARG A 64 18.58 -13.90 -1.21
CA ARG A 64 17.88 -13.00 -2.15
C ARG A 64 17.68 -11.61 -1.56
N LYS A 65 17.38 -11.52 -0.26
CA LYS A 65 17.31 -10.24 0.43
C LYS A 65 18.65 -9.52 0.43
N VAL A 66 19.75 -10.17 0.83
CA VAL A 66 21.08 -9.56 0.81
C VAL A 66 21.46 -9.09 -0.60
N LYS A 67 21.14 -9.88 -1.64
CA LYS A 67 21.32 -9.49 -3.04
C LYS A 67 20.55 -8.22 -3.39
N ALA A 68 19.27 -8.15 -3.02
CA ALA A 68 18.45 -6.96 -3.24
C ALA A 68 18.97 -5.72 -2.50
N GLU A 69 19.39 -5.87 -1.24
CA GLU A 69 19.99 -4.78 -0.45
C GLU A 69 21.30 -4.29 -1.07
N CYS A 70 22.15 -5.20 -1.59
CA CYS A 70 23.39 -4.81 -2.28
C CYS A 70 23.10 -4.02 -3.56
N LEU A 71 22.08 -4.41 -4.34
CA LEU A 71 21.67 -3.66 -5.54
C LEU A 71 21.15 -2.26 -5.19
N GLN A 72 20.34 -2.15 -4.13
CA GLN A 72 19.90 -0.84 -3.64
C GLN A 72 21.08 0.00 -3.14
N ALA A 73 22.03 -0.62 -2.45
CA ALA A 73 23.21 0.07 -1.96
C ALA A 73 24.07 0.66 -3.09
N VAL A 74 24.24 -0.07 -4.19
CA VAL A 74 24.92 0.42 -5.40
C VAL A 74 24.14 1.57 -6.04
N LYS A 75 22.82 1.46 -6.17
CA LYS A 75 21.98 2.55 -6.70
C LYS A 75 22.13 3.83 -5.88
N HIS A 76 22.12 3.73 -4.55
CA HIS A 76 22.37 4.88 -3.69
C HIS A 76 23.77 5.49 -3.88
N LEU A 77 24.79 4.68 -4.18
CA LEU A 77 26.13 5.20 -4.50
C LEU A 77 26.20 5.89 -5.87
N ASP A 78 25.30 5.55 -6.80
CA ASP A 78 25.25 6.11 -8.16
C ASP A 78 24.35 7.34 -8.25
N ASP A 79 23.27 7.37 -7.47
CA ASP A 79 22.47 8.56 -7.24
C ASP A 79 23.34 9.57 -6.48
N ASN A 80 23.89 10.55 -7.21
CA ASN A 80 24.68 11.68 -6.68
C ASN A 80 23.88 12.62 -5.74
N LYS A 81 22.85 12.12 -5.06
CA LYS A 81 22.08 12.82 -4.03
C LYS A 81 22.90 12.91 -2.75
N ASN A 82 22.82 14.06 -2.07
CA ASN A 82 23.66 14.38 -0.90
C ASN A 82 23.42 13.51 0.36
N SER A 83 22.48 12.55 0.35
CA SER A 83 22.04 11.78 1.53
C SER A 83 22.41 10.29 1.53
N SER A 84 23.07 9.78 0.49
CA SER A 84 23.29 8.33 0.32
C SER A 84 24.09 7.69 1.45
N PHE A 85 25.10 8.37 2.01
CA PHE A 85 25.87 7.85 3.14
C PHE A 85 25.02 7.64 4.39
N GLN A 86 24.13 8.58 4.70
CA GLN A 86 23.23 8.47 5.85
C GLN A 86 22.26 7.29 5.67
N GLN A 87 21.67 7.15 4.48
CA GLN A 87 20.74 6.07 4.15
C GLN A 87 21.40 4.68 4.24
N LEU A 88 22.67 4.57 3.83
CA LEU A 88 23.40 3.31 3.80
C LEU A 88 23.93 2.87 5.17
N PHE A 89 24.44 3.80 5.97
CA PHE A 89 25.24 3.45 7.15
C PHE A 89 24.69 3.98 8.48
N LEU A 90 23.90 5.06 8.47
CA LEU A 90 23.43 5.70 9.70
C LEU A 90 21.97 5.37 10.02
N THR A 91 21.15 5.11 9.01
CA THR A 91 19.74 4.77 9.20
C THR A 91 19.60 3.34 9.74
N LYS A 92 19.07 3.21 10.96
CA LYS A 92 18.75 1.90 11.55
C LYS A 92 17.43 1.38 10.97
N TYR A 93 17.41 0.12 10.57
CA TYR A 93 16.21 -0.55 10.07
C TYR A 93 15.72 -1.62 11.05
N PRO A 94 14.74 -1.32 11.93
CA PRO A 94 14.10 -2.33 12.76
C PRO A 94 13.43 -3.41 11.90
N PHE A 95 13.51 -4.68 12.33
CA PHE A 95 12.98 -5.82 11.58
C PHE A 95 11.51 -5.62 11.13
N TYR A 96 10.64 -5.19 12.03
CA TYR A 96 9.21 -4.99 11.73
C TYR A 96 8.95 -3.91 10.67
N LEU A 97 9.88 -3.00 10.41
CA LEU A 97 9.71 -1.92 9.43
C LEU A 97 10.22 -2.26 8.04
N GLN A 98 10.96 -3.37 7.92
CA GLN A 98 11.51 -3.85 6.65
C GLN A 98 10.51 -4.66 5.82
N TYR A 99 9.43 -5.13 6.44
CA TYR A 99 8.46 -6.05 5.83
C TYR A 99 7.05 -5.48 5.86
N ASP A 100 6.24 -5.81 4.86
CA ASP A 100 4.82 -5.43 4.78
C ASP A 100 3.96 -6.19 5.81
N LEU A 101 4.41 -7.41 6.14
CA LEU A 101 3.77 -8.35 7.03
C LEU A 101 4.85 -9.08 7.84
N VAL A 102 4.62 -9.25 9.14
CA VAL A 102 5.42 -10.15 9.99
C VAL A 102 4.52 -11.20 10.63
N ILE A 103 4.94 -12.46 10.52
CA ILE A 103 4.35 -13.60 11.21
C ILE A 103 5.22 -13.89 12.44
N ASP A 104 4.62 -13.87 13.62
CA ASP A 104 5.23 -14.24 14.89
C ASP A 104 4.75 -15.66 15.28
N LEU A 105 5.70 -16.60 15.38
CA LEU A 105 5.48 -17.98 15.77
C LEU A 105 6.09 -18.33 17.13
N ASN A 106 6.44 -17.34 17.95
CA ASN A 106 7.05 -17.59 19.26
C ASN A 106 6.15 -18.44 20.17
N ARG A 107 4.83 -18.31 20.02
CA ARG A 107 3.84 -19.11 20.78
C ARG A 107 3.68 -20.55 20.29
N ALA A 108 4.29 -20.90 19.16
CA ALA A 108 4.32 -22.24 18.62
C ALA A 108 5.59 -23.02 19.02
N LEU A 109 6.55 -22.37 19.69
CA LEU A 109 7.77 -23.02 20.16
C LEU A 109 7.52 -23.82 21.45
N PRO A 110 8.16 -25.00 21.63
CA PRO A 110 9.04 -25.67 20.68
C PRO A 110 8.28 -26.32 19.50
N LEU A 111 8.93 -26.46 18.35
CA LEU A 111 8.31 -27.03 17.15
C LEU A 111 8.27 -28.56 17.20
N GLU A 112 7.11 -29.15 16.94
CA GLU A 112 6.94 -30.60 16.85
C GLU A 112 7.29 -31.14 15.45
N ASP A 113 8.04 -32.24 15.41
CA ASP A 113 8.32 -32.98 14.16
C ASP A 113 7.15 -33.92 13.83
N LYS A 114 6.05 -33.33 13.36
CA LYS A 114 4.81 -34.04 13.00
C LYS A 114 4.49 -34.01 11.49
N TYR A 115 5.38 -33.45 10.69
CA TYR A 115 5.14 -33.22 9.27
C TYR A 115 5.72 -34.35 8.41
N SER A 116 5.04 -34.67 7.32
CA SER A 116 5.56 -35.59 6.32
C SER A 116 6.61 -34.89 5.48
N ILE A 117 7.88 -35.11 5.83
CA ILE A 117 9.07 -34.57 5.14
C ILE A 117 9.80 -35.75 4.49
N GLU A 118 10.36 -35.54 3.30
CA GLU A 118 11.15 -36.56 2.60
C GLU A 118 12.46 -36.85 3.33
N ASP A 119 12.91 -38.11 3.31
CA ASP A 119 14.12 -38.52 4.03
C ASP A 119 15.40 -37.87 3.48
N GLU A 120 15.44 -37.54 2.19
CA GLU A 120 16.53 -36.78 1.59
C GLU A 120 16.63 -35.38 2.19
N GLU A 121 15.50 -34.71 2.44
CA GLU A 121 15.49 -33.40 3.08
C GLU A 121 15.86 -33.53 4.57
N ARG A 122 15.38 -34.57 5.26
CA ARG A 122 15.79 -34.85 6.66
C ARG A 122 17.30 -35.01 6.79
N ALA A 123 17.93 -35.70 5.83
CA ALA A 123 19.37 -35.94 5.83
C ALA A 123 20.20 -34.64 5.80
N LYS A 124 19.68 -33.56 5.17
CA LYS A 124 20.35 -32.26 5.09
C LYS A 124 20.37 -31.49 6.42
N PHE A 125 19.47 -31.84 7.36
CA PHE A 125 19.29 -31.14 8.63
C PHE A 125 19.58 -32.05 9.84
N ILE A 126 20.40 -33.08 9.69
CA ILE A 126 20.83 -33.93 10.81
C ILE A 126 21.50 -33.04 11.88
N GLY A 127 21.03 -33.15 13.11
CA GLY A 127 21.47 -32.30 14.24
C GLY A 127 20.74 -30.96 14.35
N TYR A 128 19.95 -30.56 13.36
CA TYR A 128 19.23 -29.28 13.29
C TYR A 128 17.73 -29.46 13.02
N LYS A 129 17.06 -30.29 13.83
CA LYS A 129 15.64 -30.64 13.67
C LYS A 129 14.74 -29.41 13.58
N ASP A 130 14.98 -28.42 14.43
CA ASP A 130 14.24 -27.17 14.44
C ASP A 130 14.30 -26.41 13.09
N LEU A 131 15.48 -26.35 12.48
CA LEU A 131 15.67 -25.68 11.17
C LEU A 131 14.99 -26.44 10.03
N LEU A 132 14.90 -27.77 10.12
CA LEU A 132 14.12 -28.58 9.17
C LEU A 132 12.65 -28.16 9.19
N ILE A 133 12.06 -28.04 10.39
CA ILE A 133 10.66 -27.67 10.55
C ILE A 133 10.43 -26.22 10.11
N VAL A 134 11.33 -25.30 10.45
CA VAL A 134 11.29 -23.91 9.96
C VAL A 134 11.28 -23.85 8.43
N ASN A 135 12.16 -24.61 7.78
CA ASN A 135 12.23 -24.69 6.32
C ASN A 135 10.95 -25.30 5.71
N TYR A 136 10.36 -26.31 6.33
CA TYR A 136 9.07 -26.87 5.91
C TYR A 136 7.93 -25.84 5.98
N ILE A 137 7.83 -25.11 7.11
CA ILE A 137 6.83 -24.05 7.28
C ILE A 137 7.02 -22.97 6.21
N MET A 138 8.26 -22.52 5.99
CA MET A 138 8.59 -21.55 4.95
C MET A 138 8.16 -22.01 3.56
N LYS A 139 8.50 -23.24 3.16
CA LYS A 139 8.10 -23.80 1.85
C LYS A 139 6.58 -23.85 1.72
N THR A 140 5.85 -24.18 2.79
CA THR A 140 4.39 -24.21 2.81
C THR A 140 3.78 -22.82 2.64
N ILE A 141 4.31 -21.81 3.35
CA ILE A 141 3.88 -20.41 3.22
C ILE A 141 4.20 -19.88 1.82
N GLN A 142 5.39 -20.15 1.30
CA GLN A 142 5.81 -19.74 -0.05
C GLN A 142 4.90 -20.35 -1.12
N ARG A 143 4.51 -21.63 -0.99
CA ARG A 143 3.58 -22.29 -1.90
C ARG A 143 2.19 -21.66 -1.86
N ALA A 144 1.71 -21.31 -0.66
CA ALA A 144 0.37 -20.73 -0.50
C ALA A 144 0.26 -19.29 -1.02
N LEU A 145 1.29 -18.47 -0.78
CA LEU A 145 1.30 -17.08 -1.23
C LEU A 145 1.75 -16.95 -2.69
N ASN A 146 2.56 -17.88 -3.20
CA ASN A 146 2.92 -17.95 -4.62
C ASN A 146 3.41 -16.58 -5.16
N LYS A 147 2.74 -16.03 -6.18
CA LYS A 147 3.09 -14.75 -6.83
C LYS A 147 2.77 -13.51 -5.99
N ARG A 148 2.08 -13.66 -4.85
CA ARG A 148 1.61 -12.57 -3.98
C ARG A 148 2.72 -11.94 -3.15
N ILE A 149 3.90 -12.55 -3.13
CA ILE A 149 5.05 -12.10 -2.33
C ILE A 149 6.28 -11.90 -3.20
N LEU A 150 7.07 -10.89 -2.84
CA LEU A 150 8.39 -10.65 -3.43
C LEU A 150 9.47 -11.39 -2.62
N SER A 151 9.32 -11.44 -1.30
CA SER A 151 10.29 -12.07 -0.41
C SER A 151 9.60 -12.71 0.82
N LEU A 152 10.24 -13.77 1.33
CA LEU A 152 9.91 -14.43 2.58
C LEU A 152 11.23 -14.72 3.30
N VAL A 153 11.43 -14.11 4.47
CA VAL A 153 12.70 -14.14 5.18
C VAL A 153 12.50 -14.60 6.63
N PRO A 154 13.19 -15.67 7.07
CA PRO A 154 13.14 -16.11 8.45
C PRO A 154 14.01 -15.20 9.32
N ARG A 155 13.55 -14.96 10.55
CA ARG A 155 14.39 -14.47 11.64
C ARG A 155 14.29 -15.46 12.79
N VAL A 156 15.42 -16.09 13.07
CA VAL A 156 15.58 -17.10 14.09
C VAL A 156 16.52 -16.56 15.16
N GLU A 157 16.11 -16.66 16.42
CA GLU A 157 17.00 -16.48 17.57
C GLU A 157 17.07 -17.81 18.31
N VAL A 158 18.28 -18.21 18.67
CA VAL A 158 18.58 -19.51 19.29
C VAL A 158 19.11 -19.24 20.69
N ASP A 159 18.84 -20.12 21.65
CA ASP A 159 19.48 -20.06 22.96
C ASP A 159 20.95 -20.46 22.87
N SER A 160 21.81 -19.79 23.65
CA SER A 160 23.25 -20.02 23.64
C SER A 160 23.66 -21.30 24.34
N GLU A 161 22.85 -21.81 25.28
CA GLU A 161 23.21 -22.96 26.10
C GLU A 161 22.91 -24.29 25.41
N ASP A 162 21.68 -24.43 24.88
CA ASP A 162 21.18 -25.70 24.32
C ASP A 162 20.93 -25.66 22.81
N CYS A 163 21.21 -24.53 22.16
CA CYS A 163 20.95 -24.30 20.74
C CYS A 163 19.48 -24.51 20.33
N SER A 164 18.53 -24.37 21.26
CA SER A 164 17.08 -24.46 20.97
C SER A 164 16.53 -23.16 20.39
N LEU A 165 15.46 -23.25 19.59
CA LEU A 165 14.76 -22.07 19.08
C LEU A 165 14.14 -21.24 20.22
N LYS A 166 14.62 -20.01 20.38
CA LYS A 166 14.10 -19.02 21.33
C LYS A 166 13.05 -18.09 20.72
N LYS A 167 13.29 -17.64 19.47
CA LYS A 167 12.32 -16.83 18.71
C LYS A 167 12.28 -17.21 17.25
N LEU A 168 11.08 -17.12 16.67
CA LEU A 168 10.82 -17.40 15.27
C LEU A 168 9.85 -16.38 14.68
N PHE A 169 10.33 -15.65 13.68
CA PHE A 169 9.52 -14.74 12.87
C PHE A 169 9.72 -15.01 11.38
N PHE A 170 8.70 -14.69 10.59
CA PHE A 170 8.82 -14.56 9.14
C PHE A 170 8.44 -13.16 8.70
N GLY A 171 9.38 -12.47 8.05
CA GLY A 171 9.14 -11.19 7.39
C GLY A 171 8.76 -11.42 5.93
N ILE A 172 7.71 -10.75 5.46
CA ILE A 172 7.17 -10.88 4.11
C ILE A 172 7.05 -9.50 3.46
N ASN A 173 7.60 -9.35 2.25
CA ASN A 173 7.28 -8.22 1.36
C ASN A 173 6.25 -8.69 0.32
N LEU A 174 5.17 -7.94 0.19
CA LEU A 174 4.08 -8.25 -0.72
C LEU A 174 4.43 -7.80 -2.14
N ASN A 175 3.89 -8.51 -3.13
CA ASN A 175 3.94 -8.08 -4.52
C ASN A 175 2.75 -7.14 -4.79
N PRO A 176 2.96 -5.83 -5.08
CA PRO A 176 1.87 -4.88 -5.28
C PRO A 176 0.87 -5.29 -6.36
N ASP A 177 1.33 -5.97 -7.42
CA ASP A 177 0.50 -6.32 -8.57
C ASP A 177 -0.40 -7.53 -8.31
N GLU A 178 0.06 -8.47 -7.47
CA GLU A 178 -0.55 -9.79 -7.33
C GLU A 178 -1.11 -10.06 -5.93
N ALA A 179 -0.63 -9.36 -4.90
CA ALA A 179 -0.91 -9.69 -3.50
C ALA A 179 -2.41 -9.81 -3.19
N PHE A 180 -3.19 -8.87 -3.72
CA PHE A 180 -4.61 -8.70 -3.38
C PHE A 180 -5.55 -9.30 -4.42
N ASN A 181 -5.05 -10.15 -5.32
CA ASN A 181 -5.88 -10.83 -6.32
C ASN A 181 -6.90 -11.76 -5.65
N PHE A 182 -8.18 -11.57 -5.96
CA PHE A 182 -9.28 -12.32 -5.33
C PHE A 182 -9.43 -13.76 -5.86
N LEU A 183 -8.59 -14.14 -6.82
CA LEU A 183 -8.62 -15.43 -7.48
C LEU A 183 -7.19 -16.00 -7.52
N GLU A 184 -7.05 -17.26 -7.09
CA GLU A 184 -5.85 -18.08 -7.32
C GLU A 184 -6.21 -19.12 -8.37
N ILE A 185 -5.65 -18.99 -9.57
CA ILE A 185 -5.87 -19.94 -10.66
C ILE A 185 -4.86 -21.07 -10.52
N GLY A 186 -5.35 -22.30 -10.36
CA GLY A 186 -4.56 -23.52 -10.33
C GLY A 186 -4.44 -24.19 -11.70
N PRO A 187 -3.97 -25.45 -11.71
CA PRO A 187 -3.83 -26.24 -12.93
C PRO A 187 -5.15 -26.48 -13.66
N ALA A 188 -5.04 -26.76 -14.97
CA ALA A 188 -6.18 -27.11 -15.80
C ALA A 188 -6.76 -28.47 -15.40
N LEU A 189 -8.08 -28.66 -15.57
CA LEU A 189 -8.77 -29.87 -15.11
C LEU A 189 -8.34 -31.16 -15.83
N ASN A 190 -7.74 -31.03 -17.02
CA ASN A 190 -7.15 -32.13 -17.78
C ASN A 190 -5.83 -32.64 -17.19
N ASP A 191 -5.10 -31.79 -16.45
CA ASP A 191 -3.93 -32.21 -15.67
C ASP A 191 -4.41 -32.78 -14.33
N HIS A 192 -4.87 -34.03 -14.36
CA HIS A 192 -5.47 -34.69 -13.22
C HIS A 192 -4.54 -34.76 -12.00
N VAL A 193 -3.23 -34.90 -12.21
CA VAL A 193 -2.25 -35.02 -11.13
C VAL A 193 -2.07 -33.67 -10.43
N ALA A 194 -1.71 -32.63 -11.18
CA ALA A 194 -1.49 -31.31 -10.59
C ALA A 194 -2.80 -30.72 -10.01
N ALA A 195 -3.95 -30.99 -10.65
CA ALA A 195 -5.26 -30.59 -10.13
C ALA A 195 -5.60 -31.31 -8.81
N ALA A 196 -5.29 -32.60 -8.67
CA ALA A 196 -5.50 -33.33 -7.43
C ALA A 196 -4.62 -32.80 -6.29
N GLU A 197 -3.33 -32.52 -6.56
CA GLU A 197 -2.43 -31.92 -5.59
C GLU A 197 -2.90 -30.53 -5.15
N PHE A 198 -3.42 -29.72 -6.07
CA PHE A 198 -3.99 -28.41 -5.75
C PHE A 198 -5.21 -28.53 -4.84
N ARG A 199 -6.12 -29.47 -5.13
CA ARG A 199 -7.30 -29.75 -4.28
C ARG A 199 -6.89 -30.27 -2.91
N GLN A 200 -5.90 -31.14 -2.83
CA GLN A 200 -5.37 -31.61 -1.55
C GLN A 200 -4.76 -30.48 -0.73
N PHE A 201 -4.00 -29.59 -1.38
CA PHE A 201 -3.37 -28.45 -0.72
C PHE A 201 -4.39 -27.45 -0.19
N TRP A 202 -5.35 -26.99 -1.01
CA TRP A 202 -6.33 -25.99 -0.60
C TRP A 202 -7.58 -26.56 0.07
N GLY A 203 -7.80 -27.87 -0.01
CA GLY A 203 -8.92 -28.57 0.61
C GLY A 203 -10.26 -27.93 0.23
N HIS A 204 -11.03 -27.58 1.26
CA HIS A 204 -12.37 -27.02 1.13
C HIS A 204 -12.43 -25.63 0.47
N LEU A 205 -11.30 -24.93 0.32
CA LEU A 205 -11.24 -23.63 -0.38
C LEU A 205 -11.15 -23.76 -1.90
N SER A 206 -10.78 -24.95 -2.40
CA SER A 206 -10.66 -25.20 -3.84
C SER A 206 -12.01 -25.51 -4.48
N SER A 207 -12.19 -25.05 -5.72
CA SER A 207 -13.37 -25.33 -6.54
C SER A 207 -12.99 -25.40 -8.01
N ASP A 208 -13.69 -26.24 -8.77
CA ASP A 208 -13.52 -26.32 -10.22
C ASP A 208 -14.28 -25.17 -10.88
N ARG A 209 -13.62 -24.43 -11.79
CA ARG A 209 -14.21 -23.24 -12.42
C ARG A 209 -13.96 -23.20 -13.91
N ARG A 210 -14.96 -22.71 -14.64
CA ARG A 210 -14.86 -22.33 -16.05
C ARG A 210 -14.72 -20.82 -16.17
N PHE A 211 -13.72 -20.38 -16.93
CA PHE A 211 -13.39 -18.97 -17.12
C PHE A 211 -13.96 -18.43 -18.44
N ARG A 212 -13.92 -17.10 -18.61
CA ARG A 212 -14.51 -16.40 -19.77
C ARG A 212 -13.82 -16.73 -21.10
N ASP A 213 -12.55 -17.05 -21.05
CA ASP A 213 -11.73 -17.58 -22.15
C ASP A 213 -12.09 -19.04 -22.50
N GLY A 214 -13.01 -19.67 -21.75
CA GLY A 214 -13.43 -21.05 -21.94
C GLY A 214 -12.56 -22.08 -21.22
N SER A 215 -11.45 -21.66 -20.60
CA SER A 215 -10.55 -22.55 -19.87
C SER A 215 -11.24 -23.11 -18.62
N THR A 216 -10.88 -24.33 -18.24
CA THR A 216 -11.39 -25.01 -17.06
C THR A 216 -10.22 -25.40 -16.14
N ASN A 217 -10.17 -24.77 -14.97
CA ASN A 217 -9.09 -24.98 -14.01
C ASN A 217 -9.65 -25.15 -12.60
N VAL A 218 -8.87 -25.78 -11.72
CA VAL A 218 -9.13 -25.69 -10.28
C VAL A 218 -8.72 -24.30 -9.81
N ALA A 219 -9.50 -23.67 -8.93
CA ALA A 219 -9.20 -22.33 -8.43
C ALA A 219 -9.70 -22.11 -7.01
N VAL A 220 -9.07 -21.15 -6.31
CA VAL A 220 -9.54 -20.61 -5.04
C VAL A 220 -10.06 -19.20 -5.26
N HIS A 221 -11.28 -18.93 -4.79
CA HIS A 221 -11.93 -17.64 -4.96
C HIS A 221 -12.26 -17.00 -3.61
N PHE A 222 -11.61 -15.88 -3.33
CA PHE A 222 -11.80 -15.11 -2.11
C PHE A 222 -12.92 -14.09 -2.30
N LYS A 223 -14.10 -14.38 -1.76
CA LYS A 223 -15.24 -13.47 -1.83
C LYS A 223 -14.94 -12.18 -1.04
N THR A 224 -14.92 -11.05 -1.76
CA THR A 224 -14.78 -9.71 -1.19
C THR A 224 -15.42 -8.67 -2.11
N ASN A 225 -16.04 -7.66 -1.51
CA ASN A 225 -16.69 -6.56 -2.21
C ASN A 225 -16.01 -5.20 -1.95
N THR A 226 -14.96 -5.18 -1.12
CA THR A 226 -14.26 -3.96 -0.69
C THR A 226 -12.75 -4.11 -0.86
N ILE A 227 -12.05 -2.98 -1.02
CA ILE A 227 -10.61 -2.87 -1.12
C ILE A 227 -9.97 -3.33 0.19
N LYS A 228 -10.50 -2.93 1.35
CA LYS A 228 -10.15 -3.51 2.67
C LYS A 228 -10.25 -5.03 2.67
N GLY A 229 -11.36 -5.57 2.17
CA GLY A 229 -11.57 -7.01 2.11
C GLY A 229 -10.61 -7.73 1.15
N LYS A 230 -10.14 -7.06 0.08
CA LYS A 230 -9.06 -7.55 -0.79
C LYS A 230 -7.72 -7.61 -0.06
N ARG A 231 -7.35 -6.57 0.71
CA ARG A 231 -6.13 -6.61 1.54
C ARG A 231 -6.19 -7.71 2.61
N GLY A 232 -7.37 -7.97 3.16
CA GLY A 232 -7.60 -9.07 4.10
C GLY A 232 -7.44 -10.49 3.52
N ILE A 233 -7.25 -10.66 2.20
CA ILE A 233 -7.03 -11.98 1.57
C ILE A 233 -5.75 -12.63 2.10
N ILE A 234 -4.67 -11.86 2.25
CA ILE A 234 -3.38 -12.37 2.75
C ILE A 234 -3.55 -12.98 4.14
N ARG A 235 -4.26 -12.27 5.04
CA ARG A 235 -4.60 -12.77 6.38
C ARG A 235 -5.41 -14.08 6.30
N LYS A 236 -6.41 -14.17 5.42
CA LYS A 236 -7.23 -15.39 5.26
C LYS A 236 -6.39 -16.58 4.80
N ILE A 237 -5.51 -16.39 3.81
CA ILE A 237 -4.62 -17.44 3.31
C ILE A 237 -3.70 -17.92 4.44
N LEU A 238 -3.06 -16.98 5.13
CA LEU A 238 -2.10 -17.33 6.18
C LEU A 238 -2.76 -17.96 7.40
N SER A 239 -3.93 -17.48 7.81
CA SER A 239 -4.73 -18.14 8.84
C SER A 239 -5.03 -19.58 8.45
N PHE A 240 -5.58 -19.82 7.25
CA PHE A 240 -5.85 -21.18 6.76
C PHE A 240 -4.59 -22.08 6.81
N ILE A 241 -3.45 -21.57 6.32
CA ILE A 241 -2.21 -22.37 6.29
C ILE A 241 -1.66 -22.63 7.69
N ILE A 242 -1.61 -21.63 8.55
CA ILE A 242 -0.92 -21.77 9.84
C ILE A 242 -1.82 -22.43 10.89
N GLU A 243 -3.11 -22.07 10.96
CA GLU A 243 -4.07 -22.69 11.89
C GLU A 243 -4.48 -24.09 11.40
N GLU A 244 -4.95 -24.25 10.16
CA GLU A 244 -5.55 -25.53 9.74
C GLU A 244 -4.53 -26.54 9.22
N LYS A 245 -3.56 -26.11 8.40
CA LYS A 245 -2.58 -27.04 7.79
C LYS A 245 -1.39 -27.34 8.69
N LEU A 246 -0.85 -26.32 9.34
CA LEU A 246 0.32 -26.47 10.20
C LEU A 246 -0.05 -26.70 11.68
N ASN A 247 -1.27 -26.33 12.09
CA ASN A 247 -1.73 -26.43 13.48
C ASN A 247 -0.75 -25.76 14.46
N LEU A 248 -0.42 -24.50 14.16
CA LEU A 248 0.50 -23.67 14.93
C LEU A 248 -0.21 -22.43 15.47
N LYS A 249 0.18 -21.99 16.67
CA LYS A 249 -0.26 -20.71 17.23
C LYS A 249 0.58 -19.58 16.64
N PHE A 250 -0.07 -18.52 16.18
CA PHE A 250 0.63 -17.39 15.58
C PHE A 250 0.05 -16.05 15.98
N LYS A 251 0.78 -14.98 15.64
CA LYS A 251 0.32 -13.60 15.65
C LYS A 251 0.78 -12.91 14.36
N PHE A 252 -0.07 -12.06 13.79
CA PHE A 252 0.31 -11.22 12.64
C PHE A 252 0.56 -9.78 13.07
N HIS A 253 1.50 -9.15 12.38
CA HIS A 253 1.68 -7.70 12.29
C HIS A 253 1.48 -7.31 10.82
N TYR A 254 0.30 -6.77 10.47
CA TYR A 254 -0.15 -6.57 9.09
C TYR A 254 -1.19 -5.45 8.91
N ASP A 255 -2.45 -5.70 9.29
CA ASP A 255 -3.64 -4.90 8.96
C ASP A 255 -4.42 -4.48 10.21
N GLU A 256 -3.81 -4.53 11.41
CA GLU A 256 -4.47 -4.19 12.68
C GLU A 256 -5.06 -2.77 12.68
N PHE A 257 -4.45 -1.84 11.95
CA PHE A 257 -4.93 -0.45 11.86
C PHE A 257 -6.02 -0.21 10.82
N GLU A 258 -6.35 -1.17 9.94
CA GLU A 258 -7.38 -0.95 8.92
C GLU A 258 -8.77 -0.73 9.52
N GLU A 259 -9.07 -1.36 10.66
CA GLU A 259 -10.35 -1.16 11.37
C GLU A 259 -10.53 0.27 11.86
N ILE A 260 -9.43 0.98 12.12
CA ILE A 260 -9.46 2.36 12.56
C ILE A 260 -10.09 3.22 11.47
N LEU A 261 -9.76 3.01 10.19
CA LEU A 261 -10.29 3.82 9.09
C LEU A 261 -11.76 3.58 8.76
N VAL A 262 -12.40 2.55 9.33
CA VAL A 262 -13.83 2.28 9.09
C VAL A 262 -14.70 3.19 9.96
N SER A 263 -15.61 3.93 9.34
CA SER A 263 -16.59 4.73 10.08
C SER A 263 -17.68 3.84 10.65
N LYS A 264 -17.80 3.81 11.99
CA LYS A 264 -18.86 3.08 12.69
C LYS A 264 -20.18 3.86 12.77
N ARG A 265 -20.14 5.17 12.53
CA ARG A 265 -21.30 6.07 12.66
C ARG A 265 -21.93 6.45 11.32
N LEU A 266 -21.17 6.42 10.24
CA LEU A 266 -21.63 6.74 8.89
C LEU A 266 -21.37 5.54 8.01
N VAL A 267 -22.44 4.76 7.77
CA VAL A 267 -22.37 3.58 6.92
C VAL A 267 -23.07 3.89 5.60
N PRO A 268 -22.36 3.88 4.47
CA PRO A 268 -22.99 4.04 3.16
C PRO A 268 -23.94 2.87 2.85
N SER A 269 -24.89 3.11 1.95
CA SER A 269 -25.80 2.08 1.40
C SER A 269 -25.12 1.05 0.50
N TYR A 270 -23.80 1.14 0.33
CA TYR A 270 -22.98 0.31 -0.54
C TYR A 270 -21.80 -0.27 0.24
N PRO A 271 -21.21 -1.40 -0.22
CA PRO A 271 -20.02 -1.96 0.41
C PRO A 271 -18.89 -0.92 0.47
N CYS A 272 -18.41 -0.65 1.68
CA CYS A 272 -17.32 0.28 1.93
C CYS A 272 -16.40 -0.32 2.99
N GLY A 273 -15.09 -0.26 2.73
CA GLY A 273 -14.05 -0.69 3.66
C GLY A 273 -13.44 0.51 4.37
N THR A 274 -12.20 0.82 4.00
CA THR A 274 -11.39 1.93 4.52
C THR A 274 -11.62 3.24 3.72
N ASN A 275 -12.87 3.42 3.25
CA ASN A 275 -13.39 4.61 2.56
C ASN A 275 -12.90 4.88 1.12
N GLU A 276 -12.08 4.02 0.53
CA GLU A 276 -11.64 4.18 -0.86
C GLU A 276 -12.80 4.03 -1.85
N GLU A 277 -13.80 3.18 -1.57
CA GLU A 277 -14.99 3.05 -2.43
C GLU A 277 -15.83 4.34 -2.42
N THR A 278 -15.99 4.95 -1.26
CA THR A 278 -16.70 6.23 -1.10
C THR A 278 -15.97 7.32 -1.88
N THR A 279 -14.65 7.37 -1.75
CA THR A 279 -13.79 8.30 -2.49
C THR A 279 -13.95 8.15 -4.00
N LEU A 280 -13.89 6.92 -4.51
CA LEU A 280 -14.06 6.65 -5.93
C LEU A 280 -15.42 7.16 -6.45
N LYS A 281 -16.49 6.99 -5.66
CA LYS A 281 -17.82 7.50 -6.02
C LYS A 281 -17.88 9.02 -6.06
N ILE A 282 -17.21 9.72 -5.13
CA ILE A 282 -17.12 11.18 -5.16
C ILE A 282 -16.38 11.64 -6.41
N ILE A 283 -15.26 11.00 -6.75
CA ILE A 283 -14.50 11.30 -7.97
C ILE A 283 -15.38 11.11 -9.20
N GLN A 284 -16.13 10.01 -9.29
CA GLN A 284 -17.07 9.75 -10.39
C GLN A 284 -18.18 10.81 -10.47
N ALA A 285 -18.77 11.20 -9.34
CA ALA A 285 -19.78 12.26 -9.29
C ALA A 285 -19.21 13.62 -9.73
N SER A 286 -17.97 13.93 -9.33
CA SER A 286 -17.25 15.12 -9.77
C SER A 286 -16.98 15.10 -11.27
N ASP A 287 -16.59 13.96 -11.83
CA ASP A 287 -16.36 13.81 -13.27
C ASP A 287 -17.64 13.97 -14.09
N GLU A 288 -18.77 13.44 -13.59
CA GLU A 288 -20.10 13.63 -14.18
C GLU A 288 -20.53 15.09 -14.13
N LEU A 289 -20.38 15.75 -12.98
CA LEU A 289 -20.64 17.19 -12.85
C LEU A 289 -19.77 17.99 -13.82
N GLY A 290 -18.47 17.65 -13.91
CA GLY A 290 -17.54 18.29 -14.83
C GLY A 290 -17.95 18.12 -16.30
N LYS A 291 -18.50 16.97 -16.69
CA LYS A 291 -19.05 16.77 -18.05
C LYS A 291 -20.24 17.68 -18.32
N LYS A 292 -21.17 17.81 -17.35
CA LYS A 292 -22.33 18.70 -17.46
C LYS A 292 -21.90 20.16 -17.57
N LEU A 293 -21.01 20.61 -16.68
CA LEU A 293 -20.50 21.98 -16.68
C LEU A 293 -19.82 22.35 -18.01
N ARG A 294 -19.01 21.45 -18.58
CA ARG A 294 -18.35 21.69 -19.89
C ARG A 294 -19.31 21.69 -21.08
N ALA A 295 -20.50 21.11 -20.94
CA ALA A 295 -21.53 21.09 -21.98
C ALA A 295 -22.39 22.37 -21.98
N MET A 296 -22.35 23.18 -20.91
CA MET A 296 -23.12 24.41 -20.80
C MET A 296 -22.68 25.45 -21.84
N GLN A 297 -23.67 26.07 -22.48
CA GLN A 297 -23.46 27.20 -23.40
C GLN A 297 -23.39 28.51 -22.63
N MET A 298 -22.20 28.80 -22.07
CA MET A 298 -21.94 30.02 -21.32
C MET A 298 -21.26 31.09 -22.17
N SER A 299 -21.25 32.33 -21.67
CA SER A 299 -20.53 33.46 -22.26
C SER A 299 -19.01 33.25 -22.39
N LEU A 300 -18.40 32.46 -21.50
CA LEU A 300 -17.07 31.87 -21.65
C LEU A 300 -17.15 30.38 -21.37
N LYS A 301 -16.53 29.57 -22.23
CA LYS A 301 -16.57 28.11 -22.09
C LYS A 301 -15.74 27.64 -20.89
N ILE A 302 -16.30 26.69 -20.12
CA ILE A 302 -15.54 25.95 -19.10
C ILE A 302 -14.64 24.94 -19.83
N THR A 303 -13.33 25.07 -19.65
CA THR A 303 -12.29 24.22 -20.24
C THR A 303 -11.88 23.07 -19.32
N GLY A 304 -11.95 23.27 -18.00
CA GLY A 304 -11.48 22.29 -17.02
C GLY A 304 -12.25 22.33 -15.70
N VAL A 305 -12.36 21.17 -15.06
CA VAL A 305 -12.84 21.02 -13.69
C VAL A 305 -11.83 20.11 -12.98
N GLN A 306 -11.11 20.65 -12.01
CA GLN A 306 -10.02 19.94 -11.33
C GLN A 306 -10.32 19.84 -9.83
N GLY A 307 -10.12 18.66 -9.25
CA GLY A 307 -10.29 18.47 -7.81
C GLY A 307 -9.17 19.13 -7.01
N ALA A 308 -9.53 19.81 -5.92
CA ALA A 308 -8.58 20.49 -5.02
C ALA A 308 -8.52 19.87 -3.61
N SER A 309 -9.47 19.01 -3.26
CA SER A 309 -9.46 18.29 -1.98
C SER A 309 -8.59 17.03 -2.02
N ASP A 310 -8.02 16.66 -0.87
CA ASP A 310 -7.30 15.41 -0.62
C ASP A 310 -8.15 14.13 -0.83
N ILE A 311 -9.48 14.27 -0.96
CA ILE A 311 -10.37 13.20 -1.43
C ILE A 311 -9.92 12.71 -2.81
N PHE A 312 -9.50 13.61 -3.72
CA PHE A 312 -9.12 13.24 -5.08
C PHE A 312 -7.82 12.42 -5.16
N CYS A 313 -7.03 12.38 -4.07
CA CYS A 313 -5.87 11.52 -3.92
C CYS A 313 -6.07 10.41 -2.86
N TYR A 314 -7.31 10.13 -2.45
CA TYR A 314 -7.68 9.07 -1.49
C TYR A 314 -7.09 9.24 -0.08
N ALA A 315 -6.61 10.44 0.25
CA ALA A 315 -5.94 10.73 1.51
C ALA A 315 -6.87 11.25 2.61
N HIS A 316 -8.14 11.53 2.27
CA HIS A 316 -9.12 12.02 3.24
C HIS A 316 -9.58 10.92 4.20
N VAL A 317 -9.61 11.21 5.50
CA VAL A 317 -9.90 10.20 6.55
C VAL A 317 -11.31 9.63 6.45
N PHE A 318 -12.29 10.51 6.26
CA PHE A 318 -13.72 10.16 6.24
C PHE A 318 -14.43 10.96 5.15
N PRO A 319 -14.26 10.58 3.86
CA PRO A 319 -14.91 11.26 2.76
C PRO A 319 -16.43 11.37 3.00
N PRO A 320 -17.08 12.46 2.57
CA PRO A 320 -18.50 12.68 2.79
C PRO A 320 -19.31 11.56 2.12
N VAL A 321 -20.05 10.82 2.94
CA VAL A 321 -20.97 9.78 2.48
C VAL A 321 -22.27 10.45 2.06
N PRO A 322 -22.94 9.99 0.98
CA PRO A 322 -24.30 10.45 0.65
C PRO A 322 -25.17 10.36 1.91
N ALA A 323 -25.64 11.51 2.37
CA ALA A 323 -26.31 11.60 3.65
C ALA A 323 -27.67 10.89 3.58
N ASN A 324 -27.82 9.82 4.36
CA ASN A 324 -29.14 9.31 4.71
C ASN A 324 -29.74 10.31 5.69
N TYR A 325 -30.33 11.39 5.18
CA TYR A 325 -31.10 12.29 6.02
C TYR A 325 -32.43 11.60 6.36
N GLU A 326 -32.69 11.44 7.66
CA GLU A 326 -34.03 11.11 8.12
C GLU A 326 -34.87 12.39 8.07
N VAL A 327 -36.07 12.30 7.48
CA VAL A 327 -37.04 13.39 7.54
C VAL A 327 -37.46 13.53 8.99
N ILE A 328 -37.12 14.66 9.59
CA ILE A 328 -37.59 15.04 10.92
C ILE A 328 -38.97 15.68 10.75
N PRO A 329 -40.05 15.09 11.31
CA PRO A 329 -41.38 15.69 11.28
C PRO A 329 -41.35 17.13 11.80
N ASP A 330 -42.15 18.00 11.18
CA ASP A 330 -42.31 19.43 11.52
C ASP A 330 -41.05 20.31 11.41
N LYS A 331 -39.88 19.72 11.13
CA LYS A 331 -38.60 20.44 10.99
C LYS A 331 -37.98 20.35 9.60
N THR A 332 -38.33 19.31 8.83
CA THR A 332 -37.82 19.12 7.48
C THR A 332 -38.91 18.71 6.49
N ILE A 333 -38.75 19.08 5.22
CA ILE A 333 -39.59 18.64 4.09
C ILE A 333 -38.73 17.98 3.02
N ILE A 334 -39.32 17.04 2.28
CA ILE A 334 -38.70 16.50 1.07
C ILE A 334 -39.02 17.44 -0.08
N LEU A 335 -37.98 17.93 -0.78
CA LEU A 335 -38.11 18.63 -2.06
C LEU A 335 -37.35 17.85 -3.13
N GLY A 336 -38.08 17.15 -4.00
CA GLY A 336 -37.49 16.25 -4.98
C GLY A 336 -36.68 15.12 -4.33
N LYS A 337 -35.36 15.12 -4.51
CA LYS A 337 -34.41 14.16 -3.90
C LYS A 337 -33.70 14.71 -2.65
N ASN A 338 -34.07 15.91 -2.20
CA ASN A 338 -33.40 16.60 -1.11
C ASN A 338 -34.29 16.70 0.12
N ILE A 339 -33.66 16.94 1.28
CA ILE A 339 -34.33 17.25 2.54
C ILE A 339 -34.00 18.69 2.90
N MET A 340 -35.02 19.53 3.01
CA MET A 340 -34.91 20.94 3.36
C MET A 340 -35.40 21.18 4.78
N PHE A 341 -34.72 22.03 5.54
CA PHE A 341 -35.19 22.46 6.86
C PHE A 341 -36.26 23.53 6.71
N LEU A 342 -37.38 23.35 7.41
CA LEU A 342 -38.51 24.29 7.46
C LEU A 342 -38.22 25.50 8.37
N ASP A 343 -37.35 25.30 9.36
CA ASP A 343 -37.25 26.22 10.48
C ASP A 343 -36.42 27.46 10.16
N LYS A 344 -37.06 28.64 10.16
CA LYS A 344 -36.38 29.94 10.10
C LYS A 344 -35.83 30.39 11.46
N LYS A 345 -36.20 29.72 12.57
CA LYS A 345 -35.86 30.09 13.95
C LYS A 345 -34.64 29.37 14.53
N LEU A 346 -33.93 28.56 13.74
CA LEU A 346 -32.65 27.90 14.12
C LEU A 346 -32.76 26.96 15.34
N GLU A 347 -33.92 26.36 15.65
CA GLU A 347 -34.03 25.40 16.76
C GLU A 347 -33.33 24.07 16.45
N THR A 348 -33.01 23.81 15.18
CA THR A 348 -32.20 22.67 14.74
C THR A 348 -31.20 23.07 13.67
N VAL A 349 -29.96 22.56 13.79
CA VAL A 349 -28.88 22.79 12.84
C VAL A 349 -28.71 21.54 11.96
N PRO A 350 -28.60 21.69 10.63
CA PRO A 350 -28.30 20.55 9.76
C PRO A 350 -26.98 19.90 10.16
N ARG A 351 -26.88 18.58 9.96
CA ARG A 351 -25.59 17.90 10.10
C ARG A 351 -24.60 18.53 9.12
N TYR A 352 -23.43 18.92 9.63
CA TYR A 352 -22.32 19.37 8.81
C TYR A 352 -21.92 18.28 7.81
N ILE A 353 -21.89 18.64 6.53
CA ILE A 353 -21.31 17.85 5.44
C ILE A 353 -20.11 18.63 4.93
N LEU A 354 -18.96 17.96 4.89
CA LEU A 354 -17.75 18.52 4.33
C LEU A 354 -17.95 18.78 2.82
N PRO A 355 -17.73 20.03 2.33
CA PRO A 355 -17.75 20.30 0.89
C PRO A 355 -16.57 19.64 0.19
N VAL A 356 -16.73 19.34 -1.10
CA VAL A 356 -15.66 18.79 -1.95
C VAL A 356 -15.23 19.85 -2.93
N ASP A 357 -14.03 20.41 -2.71
CA ASP A 357 -13.56 21.56 -3.46
C ASP A 357 -13.06 21.19 -4.86
N CYS A 358 -13.51 21.96 -5.86
CA CYS A 358 -13.12 21.85 -7.26
C CYS A 358 -12.79 23.23 -7.83
N VAL A 359 -11.79 23.29 -8.70
CA VAL A 359 -11.39 24.48 -9.45
C VAL A 359 -11.94 24.41 -10.86
N LEU A 360 -12.70 25.44 -11.24
CA LEU A 360 -13.20 25.64 -12.59
C LEU A 360 -12.21 26.48 -13.39
N GLN A 361 -11.86 26.01 -14.58
CA GLN A 361 -11.05 26.74 -15.54
C GLN A 361 -11.95 27.19 -16.69
N LEU A 362 -11.94 28.50 -16.96
CA LEU A 362 -12.59 29.09 -18.12
C LEU A 362 -11.57 29.22 -19.26
N GLU A 363 -12.06 29.39 -20.48
CA GLU A 363 -11.19 29.71 -21.62
C GLU A 363 -10.49 31.07 -21.44
N HIS A 364 -9.36 31.23 -22.14
CA HIS A 364 -8.60 32.46 -22.08
C HIS A 364 -9.41 33.64 -22.65
N SER A 365 -9.46 34.76 -21.93
CA SER A 365 -10.13 35.98 -22.36
C SER A 365 -9.26 37.19 -22.06
N SER A 366 -9.14 38.11 -23.02
CA SER A 366 -8.48 39.40 -22.78
C SER A 366 -9.37 40.41 -22.05
N LYS A 367 -10.63 40.06 -21.79
CA LYS A 367 -11.64 40.94 -21.17
C LYS A 367 -11.69 40.83 -19.64
N TRP A 368 -10.77 40.11 -19.02
CA TRP A 368 -10.67 40.07 -17.57
C TRP A 368 -10.24 41.45 -17.03
N PRO A 369 -10.95 42.01 -16.05
CA PRO A 369 -10.63 43.32 -15.50
C PRO A 369 -9.34 43.25 -14.68
N SER A 370 -8.59 44.33 -14.69
CA SER A 370 -7.38 44.50 -13.88
C SER A 370 -7.68 44.82 -12.42
N ASP A 371 -8.89 45.32 -12.14
CA ASP A 371 -9.36 45.62 -10.79
C ASP A 371 -9.89 44.36 -10.09
N LEU A 372 -9.48 44.18 -8.83
CA LEU A 372 -9.83 43.00 -8.04
C LEU A 372 -11.33 42.93 -7.73
N GLU A 373 -11.97 44.07 -7.45
CA GLU A 373 -13.39 44.09 -7.11
C GLU A 373 -14.25 43.79 -8.34
N ALA A 374 -13.91 44.38 -9.49
CA ALA A 374 -14.51 44.06 -10.78
C ALA A 374 -14.31 42.58 -11.16
N LEU A 375 -13.11 42.02 -10.96
CA LEU A 375 -12.84 40.60 -11.22
C LEU A 375 -13.73 39.70 -10.37
N ARG A 376 -13.90 40.04 -9.10
CA ARG A 376 -14.78 39.30 -8.20
C ARG A 376 -16.25 39.40 -8.63
N HIS A 377 -16.73 40.57 -9.07
CA HIS A 377 -18.10 40.70 -9.59
C HIS A 377 -18.33 39.87 -10.84
N ILE A 378 -17.35 39.81 -11.74
CA ILE A 378 -17.42 38.95 -12.92
C ILE A 378 -17.37 37.46 -12.55
N LYS A 379 -16.54 37.05 -11.59
CA LYS A 379 -16.57 35.67 -11.07
C LYS A 379 -17.96 35.33 -10.50
N THR A 380 -18.53 36.22 -9.69
CA THR A 380 -19.88 36.06 -9.16
C THR A 380 -20.93 35.98 -10.26
N SER A 381 -20.84 36.80 -11.33
CA SER A 381 -21.77 36.70 -12.45
C SER A 381 -21.68 35.35 -13.18
N PHE A 382 -20.48 34.79 -13.36
CA PHE A 382 -20.32 33.45 -13.91
C PHE A 382 -20.93 32.37 -13.00
N TYR A 383 -20.77 32.47 -11.67
CA TYR A 383 -21.44 31.55 -10.75
C TYR A 383 -22.98 31.65 -10.83
N LEU A 384 -23.52 32.86 -10.97
CA LEU A 384 -24.96 33.06 -11.17
C LEU A 384 -25.45 32.52 -12.52
N GLU A 385 -24.66 32.67 -13.59
CA GLU A 385 -24.93 32.07 -14.90
C GLU A 385 -24.97 30.54 -14.79
N ILE A 386 -23.94 29.93 -14.17
CA ILE A 386 -23.89 28.48 -13.91
C ILE A 386 -25.10 28.03 -13.08
N SER A 387 -25.45 28.74 -12.01
CA SER A 387 -26.61 28.39 -11.17
C SER A 387 -27.89 28.37 -11.98
N LYS A 388 -28.15 29.42 -12.78
CA LYS A 388 -29.35 29.52 -13.63
C LYS A 388 -29.39 28.41 -14.68
N MET A 389 -28.26 28.09 -15.31
CA MET A 389 -28.21 27.01 -16.30
C MET A 389 -28.44 25.64 -15.67
N LEU A 390 -27.84 25.39 -14.50
CA LEU A 390 -28.09 24.19 -13.71
C LEU A 390 -29.57 24.09 -13.33
N GLU A 391 -30.19 25.18 -12.88
CA GLU A 391 -31.62 25.25 -12.54
C GLU A 391 -32.54 24.97 -13.75
N SER A 392 -32.16 25.44 -14.94
CA SER A 392 -32.95 25.25 -16.18
C SER A 392 -32.89 23.84 -16.76
N GLU A 393 -31.83 23.07 -16.46
CA GLU A 393 -31.67 21.69 -16.91
C GLU A 393 -31.91 20.66 -15.81
N HIS A 394 -31.86 21.04 -14.52
CA HIS A 394 -32.09 20.19 -13.36
C HIS A 394 -32.57 21.00 -12.13
N GLU A 395 -33.76 20.71 -11.59
CA GLU A 395 -34.20 21.24 -10.30
C GLU A 395 -33.18 20.87 -9.20
N ASN A 396 -32.48 21.86 -8.62
CA ASN A 396 -32.23 22.05 -7.17
C ASN A 396 -31.16 23.14 -6.91
N GLY A 397 -31.46 24.05 -5.97
CA GLY A 397 -30.74 25.30 -5.74
C GLY A 397 -29.41 25.19 -4.98
N LEU A 398 -28.52 26.15 -5.25
CA LEU A 398 -27.27 26.39 -4.55
C LEU A 398 -27.21 27.84 -4.03
N THR A 399 -26.62 28.02 -2.85
CA THR A 399 -26.33 29.35 -2.26
C THR A 399 -24.83 29.55 -2.17
N CYS A 400 -24.36 30.76 -2.46
CA CYS A 400 -22.95 31.14 -2.43
C CYS A 400 -22.73 32.36 -1.50
N TYR A 401 -21.61 32.38 -0.78
CA TYR A 401 -21.16 33.45 0.12
C TYR A 401 -19.71 33.87 -0.21
N ARG A 402 -19.26 35.05 0.27
CA ARG A 402 -18.01 35.74 -0.11
C ARG A 402 -17.23 36.20 1.14
N ASP A 403 -15.88 36.17 1.12
CA ASP A 403 -15.06 37.00 2.01
C ASP A 403 -13.62 37.36 1.52
N SER A 404 -12.70 37.66 2.45
CA SER A 404 -11.46 38.47 2.39
C SER A 404 -10.23 37.82 3.09
N LEU A 405 -9.05 38.48 3.10
CA LEU A 405 -7.67 37.92 3.31
C LEU A 405 -7.25 36.80 2.33
N ASP A 406 -8.21 36.38 1.52
CA ASP A 406 -8.23 35.22 0.66
C ASP A 406 -7.20 35.20 -0.45
N SER A 407 -6.70 36.31 -0.98
CA SER A 407 -5.98 36.29 -2.27
C SER A 407 -4.74 35.39 -2.31
N PHE A 408 -4.04 35.22 -1.18
CA PHE A 408 -2.89 34.32 -1.06
C PHE A 408 -3.33 32.85 -0.93
N HIS A 409 -4.33 32.58 -0.07
CA HIS A 409 -4.96 31.27 0.02
C HIS A 409 -5.65 30.87 -1.29
N LEU A 410 -6.16 31.83 -2.07
CA LEU A 410 -6.83 31.66 -3.35
C LEU A 410 -5.85 31.24 -4.44
N ASP A 411 -4.65 31.84 -4.50
CA ASP A 411 -3.65 31.41 -5.48
C ASP A 411 -3.16 30.00 -5.17
N ASN A 412 -2.89 29.71 -3.88
CA ASN A 412 -2.52 28.37 -3.44
C ASN A 412 -3.64 27.35 -3.72
N SER A 413 -4.90 27.66 -3.41
CA SER A 413 -6.04 26.74 -3.61
C SER A 413 -6.46 26.59 -5.07
N LEU A 414 -6.34 27.64 -5.89
CA LEU A 414 -6.78 27.62 -7.29
C LEU A 414 -5.70 27.09 -8.25
N ASN A 415 -4.42 27.40 -8.02
CA ASN A 415 -3.36 27.10 -8.98
C ASN A 415 -2.40 25.99 -8.51
N VAL A 416 -2.03 25.98 -7.24
CA VAL A 416 -1.04 25.05 -6.69
C VAL A 416 -1.69 23.74 -6.26
N MET A 417 -2.78 23.82 -5.50
CA MET A 417 -3.44 22.65 -4.93
C MET A 417 -3.90 21.64 -5.98
N PRO A 418 -4.57 22.02 -7.09
CA PRO A 418 -4.97 21.04 -8.10
C PRO A 418 -3.79 20.31 -8.74
N LYS A 419 -2.64 20.97 -8.86
CA LYS A 419 -1.40 20.35 -9.38
C LYS A 419 -0.82 19.36 -8.39
N ILE A 420 -0.73 19.73 -7.11
CA ILE A 420 -0.24 18.83 -6.05
C ILE A 420 -1.17 17.63 -5.93
N ILE A 421 -2.49 17.86 -5.83
CA ILE A 421 -3.49 16.79 -5.76
C ILE A 421 -3.43 15.90 -7.00
N GLY A 422 -3.23 16.46 -8.20
CA GLY A 422 -3.00 15.71 -9.43
C GLY A 422 -1.77 14.80 -9.34
N ALA A 423 -0.64 15.32 -8.84
CA ALA A 423 0.58 14.54 -8.64
C ALA A 423 0.41 13.43 -7.58
N LEU A 424 -0.22 13.75 -6.45
CA LEU A 424 -0.55 12.79 -5.39
C LEU A 424 -1.53 11.72 -5.86
N LYS A 425 -2.49 12.05 -6.73
CA LYS A 425 -3.39 11.09 -7.38
C LYS A 425 -2.61 10.13 -8.30
N GLY A 426 -1.60 10.65 -9.00
CA GLY A 426 -0.66 9.82 -9.76
C GLY A 426 0.10 8.85 -8.86
N LEU A 427 0.63 9.34 -7.74
CA LEU A 427 1.31 8.51 -6.74
C LEU A 427 0.38 7.44 -6.15
N GLN A 428 -0.85 7.79 -5.77
CA GLN A 428 -1.86 6.85 -5.27
C GLN A 428 -2.19 5.76 -6.29
N SER A 429 -2.15 6.08 -7.58
CA SER A 429 -2.41 5.12 -8.65
C SER A 429 -1.27 4.10 -8.80
N LEU A 430 -0.03 4.51 -8.53
CA LEU A 430 1.15 3.64 -8.48
C LEU A 430 1.23 2.84 -7.18
N TYR A 431 0.88 3.48 -6.05
CA TYR A 431 0.98 2.90 -4.71
C TYR A 431 -0.34 3.06 -3.95
N PRO A 432 -1.29 2.10 -4.10
CA PRO A 432 -2.63 2.22 -3.52
C PRO A 432 -2.70 2.30 -1.99
N SER A 433 -1.60 2.01 -1.29
CA SER A 433 -1.46 2.13 0.15
C SER A 433 -1.25 3.57 0.63
N PHE A 434 -0.87 4.49 -0.27
CA PHE A 434 -0.50 5.88 0.06
C PHE A 434 -1.66 6.64 0.73
N GLY A 435 -2.80 6.75 0.06
CA GLY A 435 -4.00 7.45 0.53
C GLY A 435 -4.50 6.95 1.89
N PRO A 436 -4.79 5.65 2.06
CA PRO A 436 -5.16 5.12 3.38
C PRO A 436 -4.02 5.23 4.41
N GLY A 437 -2.76 5.24 3.99
CA GLY A 437 -1.61 5.56 4.87
C GLY A 437 -1.68 7.00 5.40
N CYS A 438 -1.91 7.99 4.53
CA CYS A 438 -2.15 9.37 4.91
C CYS A 438 -3.35 9.50 5.85
N ALA A 439 -4.45 8.80 5.56
CA ALA A 439 -5.63 8.80 6.41
C ALA A 439 -5.33 8.30 7.83
N LEU A 440 -4.48 7.28 7.98
CA LEU A 440 -4.02 6.81 9.30
C LEU A 440 -3.18 7.87 10.02
N ILE A 441 -2.24 8.51 9.31
CA ILE A 441 -1.38 9.55 9.88
C ILE A 441 -2.22 10.74 10.37
N LYS A 442 -3.09 11.27 9.51
CA LYS A 442 -4.01 12.37 9.84
C LYS A 442 -4.86 12.00 11.04
N ARG A 443 -5.43 10.79 11.05
CA ARG A 443 -6.24 10.33 12.17
C ARG A 443 -5.47 10.22 13.48
N TRP A 444 -4.22 9.78 13.43
CA TRP A 444 -3.34 9.76 14.60
C TRP A 444 -3.05 11.18 15.09
N LEU A 445 -2.74 12.14 14.21
CA LEU A 445 -2.56 13.54 14.60
C LEU A 445 -3.83 14.10 15.27
N ARG A 446 -5.00 13.85 14.69
CA ARG A 446 -6.28 14.33 15.23
C ARG A 446 -6.61 13.70 16.59
N SER A 447 -6.15 12.48 16.88
CA SER A 447 -6.33 11.88 18.21
C SER A 447 -5.42 12.48 19.28
N GLN A 448 -4.37 13.21 18.87
CA GLN A 448 -3.48 13.98 19.76
C GLN A 448 -3.92 15.45 19.91
N LEU A 449 -5.13 15.81 19.47
CA LEU A 449 -5.66 17.18 19.48
C LEU A 449 -4.85 18.18 18.63
N ILE A 450 -4.07 17.68 17.66
CA ILE A 450 -3.42 18.49 16.65
C ILE A 450 -4.41 18.55 15.48
N ASP A 451 -5.00 19.71 15.22
CA ASP A 451 -5.95 19.91 14.12
C ASP A 451 -5.27 20.37 12.82
N GLU A 452 -6.07 20.55 11.76
CA GLU A 452 -5.57 20.96 10.45
C GLU A 452 -4.97 22.38 10.47
N TYR A 453 -5.43 23.23 11.38
CA TYR A 453 -4.89 24.57 11.54
C TYR A 453 -3.42 24.54 12.01
N TYR A 454 -3.10 23.67 12.98
CA TYR A 454 -1.71 23.51 13.45
C TYR A 454 -0.85 22.65 12.54
N PHE A 455 -1.43 21.62 11.92
CA PHE A 455 -0.72 20.72 11.01
C PHE A 455 -1.58 20.42 9.79
N PRO A 456 -1.40 21.17 8.68
CA PRO A 456 -2.23 21.05 7.49
C PRO A 456 -2.15 19.67 6.85
N ASP A 457 -3.29 19.17 6.36
CA ASP A 457 -3.41 17.84 5.76
C ASP A 457 -2.50 17.67 4.53
N ILE A 458 -2.36 18.72 3.71
CA ILE A 458 -1.47 18.70 2.56
C ILE A 458 0.01 18.50 2.94
N VAL A 459 0.43 19.01 4.10
CA VAL A 459 1.80 18.81 4.60
C VAL A 459 1.98 17.35 5.00
N VAL A 460 0.98 16.74 5.66
CA VAL A 460 0.99 15.30 5.97
C VAL A 460 1.12 14.49 4.68
N ASP A 461 0.32 14.81 3.67
CA ASP A 461 0.30 14.07 2.41
C ASP A 461 1.63 14.16 1.66
N LEU A 462 2.25 15.34 1.63
CA LEU A 462 3.58 15.54 1.01
C LEU A 462 4.70 14.85 1.78
N LEU A 463 4.70 14.92 3.12
CA LEU A 463 5.68 14.21 3.96
C LEU A 463 5.53 12.70 3.84
N ASN A 464 4.31 12.18 3.71
CA ASN A 464 4.13 10.75 3.46
C ASN A 464 4.55 10.40 2.02
N ALA A 465 4.25 11.25 1.04
CA ALA A 465 4.64 11.04 -0.36
C ALA A 465 6.16 10.93 -0.54
N SER A 466 6.95 11.72 0.20
CA SER A 466 8.42 11.59 0.17
C SER A 466 8.89 10.19 0.58
N LEU A 467 8.15 9.49 1.45
CA LEU A 467 8.47 8.11 1.85
C LEU A 467 8.10 7.05 0.80
N TYR A 468 7.41 7.41 -0.27
CA TYR A 468 7.21 6.52 -1.42
C TYR A 468 8.21 6.81 -2.55
N LEU A 469 8.62 8.08 -2.68
CA LEU A 469 9.45 8.57 -3.77
C LEU A 469 10.95 8.49 -3.46
N ASP A 470 11.37 8.89 -2.26
CA ASP A 470 12.77 9.03 -1.85
C ASP A 470 13.05 8.24 -0.58
N ASN A 471 12.77 6.93 -0.62
CA ASN A 471 12.89 6.08 0.56
C ASN A 471 13.90 4.94 0.37
N PRO A 472 14.82 4.72 1.33
CA PRO A 472 15.63 3.51 1.37
C PRO A 472 14.82 2.23 1.66
N PHE A 473 13.58 2.33 2.16
CA PHE A 473 12.70 1.17 2.31
C PHE A 473 12.11 0.72 0.95
N VAL A 474 11.90 -0.60 0.78
CA VAL A 474 10.96 -1.13 -0.23
C VAL A 474 9.62 -0.41 -0.06
N GLN A 475 8.99 0.09 -1.13
CA GLN A 475 7.76 0.88 -1.03
C GLN A 475 6.69 0.15 -0.20
N SER A 476 5.99 0.89 0.66
CA SER A 476 4.97 0.31 1.54
C SER A 476 3.79 -0.21 0.74
N ASN A 477 3.44 -1.49 0.87
CA ASN A 477 2.26 -2.05 0.18
C ASN A 477 1.00 -2.05 1.06
N THR A 478 1.13 -1.75 2.35
CA THR A 478 0.03 -1.70 3.31
C THR A 478 -0.10 -0.33 3.97
N PRO A 479 -1.32 0.13 4.30
CA PRO A 479 -1.52 1.40 5.00
C PRO A 479 -0.80 1.43 6.36
N GLN A 480 -0.81 0.31 7.09
CA GLN A 480 -0.14 0.20 8.38
C GLN A 480 1.36 0.43 8.27
N MET A 481 2.02 -0.15 7.26
CA MET A 481 3.45 0.05 7.06
C MET A 481 3.80 1.47 6.61
N SER A 482 2.94 2.10 5.81
CA SER A 482 3.04 3.52 5.48
C SER A 482 3.05 4.37 6.76
N PHE A 483 2.06 4.17 7.64
CA PHE A 483 1.94 4.87 8.91
C PHE A 483 3.12 4.64 9.86
N LEU A 484 3.56 3.38 10.05
CA LEU A 484 4.66 3.07 10.96
C LEU A 484 6.00 3.66 10.50
N ARG A 485 6.24 3.68 9.18
CA ARG A 485 7.43 4.31 8.61
C ARG A 485 7.37 5.83 8.71
N PHE A 486 6.19 6.43 8.56
CA PHE A 486 5.99 7.85 8.81
C PHE A 486 6.34 8.23 10.24
N LEU A 487 5.87 7.46 11.24
CA LEU A 487 6.20 7.73 12.64
C LEU A 487 7.70 7.66 12.91
N LYS A 488 8.38 6.64 12.38
CA LYS A 488 9.84 6.52 12.51
C LYS A 488 10.56 7.69 11.84
N PHE A 489 10.17 8.02 10.61
CA PHE A 489 10.73 9.15 9.89
C PHE A 489 10.57 10.43 10.70
N PHE A 490 9.35 10.75 11.13
CA PHE A 490 9.05 11.96 11.88
C PHE A 490 9.81 12.05 13.20
N SER A 491 10.03 10.90 13.88
CA SER A 491 10.76 10.85 15.15
C SER A 491 12.28 10.99 15.03
N GLU A 492 12.85 10.58 13.89
CA GLU A 492 14.31 10.53 13.69
C GLU A 492 14.83 11.63 12.76
N PHE A 493 13.94 12.31 12.02
CA PHE A 493 14.31 13.37 11.10
C PHE A 493 14.80 14.61 11.85
N ASP A 494 15.96 15.13 11.46
CA ASP A 494 16.49 16.37 12.03
C ASP A 494 15.91 17.58 11.29
N TRP A 495 14.82 18.11 11.83
CA TRP A 495 14.09 19.24 11.27
C TRP A 495 14.88 20.55 11.21
N ASN A 496 16.01 20.67 11.93
CA ASN A 496 16.84 21.89 11.92
C ASN A 496 17.92 21.83 10.83
N LEU A 497 18.41 20.64 10.51
CA LEU A 497 19.53 20.44 9.59
C LEU A 497 19.10 19.91 8.22
N GLN A 498 17.91 19.31 8.12
CA GLN A 498 17.47 18.60 6.92
C GLN A 498 16.17 19.18 6.36
N THR A 499 16.07 19.15 5.04
CA THR A 499 14.86 19.59 4.31
C THR A 499 14.25 18.40 3.57
N VAL A 500 12.92 18.30 3.59
CA VAL A 500 12.19 17.32 2.79
C VAL A 500 11.90 17.92 1.42
N ILE A 501 12.38 17.26 0.36
CA ILE A 501 12.10 17.63 -1.02
C ILE A 501 11.26 16.51 -1.63
N VAL A 502 10.11 16.85 -2.21
CA VAL A 502 9.22 15.89 -2.86
C VAL A 502 9.30 16.10 -4.37
N ASN A 503 9.95 15.19 -5.08
CA ASN A 503 10.04 15.24 -6.53
C ASN A 503 9.08 14.24 -7.19
N PHE A 504 8.02 14.75 -7.81
CA PHE A 504 7.06 13.95 -8.58
C PHE A 504 7.48 13.70 -10.03
N SER A 505 8.53 14.37 -10.50
CA SER A 505 9.16 14.16 -11.80
C SER A 505 10.31 13.16 -11.63
N GLY A 506 9.94 11.89 -11.47
CA GLY A 506 10.88 10.77 -11.38
C GLY A 506 11.78 10.64 -12.60
#